data_AF-A0A1W7A1X3-F1
#
_entry.id   AF-A0A1W7A1X3-F1
#
_cell.length_a   1.000
_cell.length_b   1.000
_cell.length_c   1.000
_cell.angle_alpha   90.00
_cell.angle_beta   90.00
_cell.angle_gamma   90.00
#
_symmetry.space_group_name_H-M   'P 1'
#
loop_
_entity.id
_entity.type
_entity.pdbx_description
1 polymer ?
#
loop_
_entity_poly.entity_id
_entity_poly.type
_entity_poly.pdbx_seq_one_letter_code
_entity_poly.pdbx_strand_id
1 'polypeptide(L)' 'MSANLSTFGKLPCAQCGARLIAPVWSEYVDERRVRHLWSCDDCQYQFETVVFFCSTETPGIVPSSLVA' A
#
# COMPACT_ATOMS: atom_id res chain seq x y z
N MET A 1 1.64 -5.95 -17.78
CA MET A 1 0.89 -6.23 -16.53
C MET A 1 1.91 -6.31 -15.41
N SER A 2 2.14 -5.23 -14.67
CA SER A 2 3.14 -5.27 -13.59
C SER A 2 2.60 -4.55 -12.36
N ALA A 3 1.87 -5.30 -11.54
CA ALA A 3 1.74 -5.01 -10.12
C ALA A 3 2.69 -5.99 -9.44
N ASN A 4 3.79 -5.51 -8.89
CA ASN A 4 4.61 -6.34 -8.01
C ASN A 4 3.86 -6.45 -6.67
N LEU A 5 2.83 -7.31 -6.66
CA LEU A 5 1.93 -7.62 -5.55
C LEU A 5 2.62 -8.48 -4.47
N SER A 6 3.95 -8.36 -4.33
CA SER A 6 4.79 -9.39 -3.69
C SER A 6 4.78 -9.36 -2.17
N THR A 7 4.27 -8.28 -1.56
CA THR A 7 4.33 -8.09 -0.10
C THR A 7 2.99 -8.36 0.60
N PHE A 8 1.87 -8.42 -0.14
CA PHE A 8 0.57 -8.78 0.43
C PHE A 8 0.60 -10.25 0.89
N GLY A 9 0.82 -10.48 2.20
CA GLY A 9 0.82 -11.80 2.83
C GLY A 9 2.14 -12.25 3.48
N LYS A 10 3.15 -11.38 3.60
CA LYS A 10 4.40 -11.66 4.35
C LYS A 10 4.83 -10.49 5.24
N LEU A 11 3.90 -9.82 5.92
CA LEU A 11 4.28 -8.80 6.89
C LEU A 11 4.57 -9.48 8.24
N PRO A 12 5.79 -9.43 8.79
CA PRO A 12 6.04 -9.88 10.15
C PRO A 12 5.54 -8.84 11.16
N CYS A 13 5.09 -9.29 12.33
CA CYS A 13 4.83 -8.42 13.46
C CYS A 13 6.12 -7.70 13.86
N ALA A 14 6.07 -6.38 14.01
CA ALA A 14 7.23 -5.56 14.37
C ALA A 14 7.81 -5.90 15.76
N GLN A 15 7.04 -6.53 16.64
CA GLN A 15 7.46 -6.86 18.00
C GLN A 15 7.93 -8.32 18.15
N CYS A 16 7.15 -9.29 17.67
CA CYS A 16 7.46 -10.72 17.88
C CYS A 16 7.87 -11.47 16.61
N GLY A 17 7.78 -10.85 15.44
CA GLY A 17 8.10 -11.49 14.16
C GLY A 17 7.04 -12.48 13.65
N ALA A 18 5.95 -12.71 14.38
CA ALA A 18 4.85 -13.57 13.94
C ALA A 18 4.29 -13.10 12.60
N ARG A 19 3.90 -14.05 11.74
CA ARG A 19 3.42 -13.74 10.39
C ARG A 19 2.01 -13.16 10.45
N LEU A 20 1.83 -11.96 9.90
CA LEU A 20 0.51 -11.34 9.75
C LEU A 20 -0.04 -11.61 8.35
N ILE A 21 -1.25 -12.16 8.30
CA ILE A 21 -1.91 -12.58 7.05
C ILE A 21 -2.69 -11.43 6.43
N ALA A 22 -3.41 -10.65 7.23
CA ALA A 22 -4.21 -9.52 6.79
C ALA A 22 -4.27 -8.42 7.87
N PRO A 23 -4.47 -7.15 7.47
CA PRO A 23 -4.76 -6.08 8.41
C PRO A 23 -6.17 -6.22 8.97
N VAL A 24 -6.38 -5.76 10.21
CA VAL A 24 -7.72 -5.73 10.83
C VAL A 24 -8.60 -4.64 10.23
N TRP A 25 -7.99 -3.58 9.68
CA TRP A 25 -8.70 -2.50 9.01
C TRP A 25 -7.86 -1.94 7.87
N SER A 26 -8.52 -1.53 6.79
CA SER A 26 -7.92 -0.82 5.67
C SER A 26 -8.74 0.40 5.33
N GLU A 27 -8.07 1.54 5.15
CA GLU A 27 -8.70 2.80 4.83
C GLU A 27 -8.07 3.40 3.58
N TYR A 28 -8.92 3.80 2.64
CA TYR A 28 -8.52 4.62 1.52
C TYR A 28 -8.28 6.05 2.02
N VAL A 29 -7.05 6.54 1.87
CA VAL A 29 -6.68 7.90 2.28
C VAL A 29 -6.80 8.84 1.08
N ASP A 30 -6.21 8.45 -0.06
CA ASP A 30 -6.34 9.14 -1.35
C ASP A 30 -5.90 8.24 -2.51
N GLU A 31 -5.85 8.80 -3.71
CA GLU A 31 -5.54 8.10 -4.98
C GLU A 31 -4.22 7.32 -4.95
N ARG A 32 -3.31 7.69 -4.04
CA ARG A 32 -1.98 7.10 -3.93
C ARG A 32 -1.74 6.37 -2.63
N ARG A 33 -2.65 6.43 -1.66
CA ARG A 33 -2.36 5.97 -0.30
C ARG A 33 -3.50 5.15 0.28
N VAL A 34 -3.15 3.97 0.77
CA VAL A 34 -4.03 3.14 1.60
C VAL A 34 -3.33 2.90 2.94
N ARG A 35 -4.05 3.15 4.03
CA ARG A 35 -3.60 2.89 5.39
C ARG A 35 -4.14 1.54 5.85
N HIS A 36 -3.29 0.77 6.52
CA HIS A 36 -3.64 -0.50 7.13
C HIS A 36 -3.36 -0.46 8.62
N LEU A 37 -4.32 -0.91 9.43
CA LEU A 37 -4.13 -1.21 10.85
C LEU A 37 -3.88 -2.71 10.99
N TRP A 38 -2.82 -3.07 11.69
CA TRP A 38 -2.43 -4.43 11.98
C TRP A 38 -2.62 -4.72 13.46
N SER A 39 -3.03 -5.95 13.76
CA SER A 39 -3.04 -6.51 15.11
C SER A 39 -2.44 -7.90 15.05
N CYS A 40 -1.56 -8.22 15.98
CA CYS A 40 -0.96 -9.54 16.09
C CYS A 40 -1.72 -10.39 17.10
N ASP A 41 -2.22 -11.56 16.69
CA ASP A 41 -2.94 -12.46 17.60
C ASP A 41 -2.03 -13.03 18.72
N ASP A 42 -0.75 -13.23 18.43
CA ASP A 42 0.20 -13.85 19.37
C ASP A 42 0.61 -12.90 20.51
N CYS A 43 0.86 -11.63 20.20
CA CYS A 43 1.39 -10.66 21.17
C CYS A 43 0.50 -9.43 21.41
N GLN A 44 -0.64 -9.34 20.72
CA GLN A 44 -1.61 -8.26 20.80
C GLN A 44 -1.06 -6.86 20.44
N TYR A 45 0.13 -6.80 19.86
CA TYR A 45 0.73 -5.56 19.40
C TYR A 45 -0.01 -5.05 18.15
N GLN A 46 -0.33 -3.76 18.16
CA GLN A 46 -1.01 -3.07 17.07
C GLN A 46 -0.14 -1.97 16.48
N PHE A 47 -0.16 -1.83 15.16
CA PHE A 47 0.60 -0.80 14.45
C PHE A 47 -0.04 -0.50 13.09
N GLU A 48 0.33 0.66 12.54
CA GLU A 48 -0.16 1.11 11.23
C GLU A 48 0.94 1.03 10.16
N THR A 49 0.53 0.77 8.92
CA THR A 49 1.39 0.89 7.74
C THR A 49 0.67 1.66 6.63
N VAL A 50 1.40 2.34 5.77
CA VAL A 50 0.85 3.02 4.59
C VAL A 50 1.45 2.43 3.32
N VAL A 51 0.58 2.00 2.41
CA VAL A 51 0.94 1.55 1.07
C VAL A 51 0.83 2.73 0.12
N PHE A 52 1.89 2.95 -0.66
CA PHE A 52 1.95 4.00 -1.68
C PHE A 52 1.81 3.39 -3.07
N PHE A 53 0.81 3.84 -3.82
CA PHE A 53 0.64 3.52 -5.23
C PHE A 53 1.40 4.53 -6.09
N CYS A 54 2.10 4.02 -7.10
CA CYS A 54 2.68 4.88 -8.12
C CYS A 54 1.53 5.48 -8.93
N SER A 55 1.45 6.81 -9.00
CA SER A 55 0.51 7.45 -9.91
C SER A 55 0.91 7.09 -11.33
N THR A 56 -0.01 6.49 -12.07
CA THR A 56 0.07 6.51 -13.53
C THR A 56 -0.49 7.84 -14.01
N GLU A 57 0.21 8.93 -13.70
CA GLU A 57 0.10 10.09 -14.58
C GLU A 57 0.70 9.61 -15.90
N THR A 58 -0.14 9.26 -16.88
CA THR A 58 0.31 9.30 -18.26
C THR A 58 0.77 10.75 -18.44
N PRO A 59 2.08 11.03 -18.60
CA PRO A 59 2.48 12.38 -18.94
C PRO A 59 1.75 12.65 -20.23
N GLY A 60 0.84 13.62 -20.24
CA GLY A 60 0.11 13.97 -21.43
C GLY A 60 1.13 14.15 -22.55
N ILE A 61 1.15 13.21 -23.49
CA ILE A 61 1.70 13.47 -24.81
C ILE A 61 0.70 14.47 -25.37
N VAL A 62 0.92 15.76 -25.07
CA VAL A 62 0.38 16.81 -25.91
C VAL A 62 1.13 16.64 -27.22
N PRO A 63 0.48 16.25 -28.34
CA PRO A 63 1.16 16.36 -29.62
C PRO A 63 1.56 17.82 -29.77
N SER A 64 2.83 18.03 -30.12
CA SER A 64 3.52 19.32 -30.28
C SER A 64 2.93 20.21 -31.41
N SER A 65 1.64 20.09 -31.71
CA SER A 65 0.95 20.73 -32.83
C SER A 65 -0.14 21.73 -32.40
N LEU A 66 -0.31 21.99 -31.10
CA LEU A 66 -1.17 23.07 -30.59
C LEU A 66 -0.35 24.02 -29.73
N VAL A 67 0.67 24.63 -30.35
CA VAL A 67 1.09 25.99 -30.00
C VAL A 67 0.56 26.86 -31.15
N ALA A 68 -0.54 27.55 -30.90
CA ALA A 68 -1.09 28.58 -31.79
C ALA A 68 -0.64 29.96 -31.29
#